data_AF-A0A286RYA1-F1
#
_entry.id   AF-A0A286RYA1-F1
#
_cell.length_a   1.000
_cell.length_b   1.000
_cell.length_c   1.000
_cell.angle_alpha   90.00
_cell.angle_beta   90.00
_cell.angle_gamma   90.00
#
_symmetry.space_group_name_H-M   'P 1'
#
loop_
_entity.id
_entity.type
_entity.pdbx_description
1 polymer ?
#
loop_
_entity_poly.entity_id
_entity_poly.type
_entity_poly.pdbx_seq_one_letter_code
_entity_poly.pdbx_strand_id
1 'polypeptide(L)' 'HCSYGTLLALVLSEAKPERAKELAKRGFEFGQSRVICGA' A
#
# COMPACT_ATOMS: atom_id res chain seq x y z
N HIS A 1 -7.49 -8.01 -3.29
CA HIS A 1 -7.10 -7.05 -2.23
C HIS A 1 -5.80 -6.30 -2.51
N CYS A 2 -4.69 -6.99 -2.86
CA CYS A 2 -3.38 -6.35 -3.04
C CYS A 2 -3.38 -5.17 -4.04
N SER A 3 -3.90 -5.37 -5.26
CA SER A 3 -3.91 -4.33 -6.30
C SER A 3 -4.61 -3.04 -5.88
N TYR A 4 -5.71 -3.14 -5.13
CA TYR A 4 -6.41 -1.97 -4.59
C TYR A 4 -5.56 -1.26 -3.52
N GLY A 5 -4.92 -2.00 -2.63
CA GLY A 5 -4.00 -1.45 -1.62
C GLY A 5 -2.82 -0.72 -2.25
N THR A 6 -2.25 -1.28 -3.33
CA THR A 6 -1.19 -0.63 -4.11
C THR A 6 -1.68 0.63 -4.80
N LEU A 7 -2.82 0.59 -5.48
CA LEU A 7 -3.41 1.75 -6.15
C LEU A 7 -3.62 2.91 -5.16
N LEU A 8 -4.23 2.61 -4.01
CA LEU A 8 -4.48 3.63 -2.98
C LEU A 8 -3.17 4.19 -2.42
N ALA A 9 -2.16 3.35 -2.18
CA ALA A 9 -0.85 3.81 -1.72
C ALA A 9 -0.19 4.77 -2.71
N LEU A 10 -0.30 4.50 -4.02
CA LEU A 10 0.24 5.37 -5.07
C LEU A 10 -0.53 6.70 -5.15
N VAL A 11 -1.86 6.67 -5.21
CA VAL A 11 -2.69 7.90 -5.26
C VAL A 11 -2.44 8.78 -4.03
N LEU A 12 -2.33 8.19 -2.83
CA LEU A 12 -2.02 8.94 -1.62
C LEU A 12 -0.58 9.47 -1.60
N SER A 13 0.36 8.78 -2.25
CA SER A 13 1.73 9.25 -2.37
C SER A 13 1.83 10.46 -3.30
N GLU A 14 1.04 10.49 -4.38
CA GLU A 14 0.90 11.68 -5.23
C GLU A 14 0.20 12.82 -4.49
N ALA A 15 -0.82 12.53 -3.69
CA ALA A 15 -1.54 13.54 -2.90
C ALA A 15 -0.71 14.09 -1.74
N LYS A 16 0.23 13.30 -1.19
CA LYS A 16 1.09 13.68 -0.06
C LYS A 16 2.52 13.16 -0.22
N PRO A 17 3.32 13.79 -1.13
CA PRO A 17 4.64 13.29 -1.52
C PRO A 17 5.65 13.16 -0.38
N GLU A 18 5.54 14.02 0.64
CA GLU A 18 6.41 13.98 1.82
C GLU A 18 6.23 12.71 2.67
N ARG A 19 5.15 11.94 2.45
CA ARG A 19 4.89 10.63 3.08
C ARG A 19 4.96 9.45 2.12
N ALA A 20 5.47 9.65 0.89
CA ALA A 20 5.44 8.62 -0.14
C ALA A 20 6.16 7.33 0.27
N LYS A 21 7.27 7.44 1.03
CA LYS A 21 8.03 6.27 1.49
C LYS A 21 7.24 5.43 2.49
N GLU A 22 6.58 6.07 3.46
CA GLU A 22 5.73 5.40 4.44
C GLU A 22 4.50 4.77 3.77
N LEU A 23 3.89 5.47 2.83
CA LEU A 23 2.71 5.01 2.09
C LEU A 23 3.05 3.82 1.19
N ALA A 24 4.17 3.87 0.47
CA ALA A 24 4.66 2.76 -0.33
C ALA A 24 4.95 1.52 0.53
N LYS A 25 5.63 1.70 1.68
CA LYS A 25 5.86 0.63 2.65
C LYS A 25 4.54 0.02 3.14
N ARG A 26 3.55 0.85 3.47
CA ARG A 26 2.25 0.37 3.95
C ARG A 26 1.49 -0.43 2.87
N GLY A 27 1.54 0.01 1.61
CA GLY A 27 0.94 -0.72 0.49
C GLY A 27 1.54 -2.12 0.33
N PHE A 28 2.85 -2.25 0.47
CA PHE A 28 3.54 -3.54 0.42
C PHE A 28 3.16 -4.46 1.60
N GLU A 29 3.19 -3.93 2.83
CA GLU A 29 2.81 -4.68 4.04
C GLU A 29 1.36 -5.16 4.00
N PHE A 30 0.46 -4.38 3.41
CA PHE A 30 -0.92 -4.79 3.20
C PHE A 30 -1.00 -6.03 2.30
N GLY A 31 -0.22 -6.09 1.23
CA GLY A 31 -0.09 -7.27 0.38
C GLY A 31 0.42 -8.50 1.15
N GLN A 32 1.47 -8.34 1.95
CA GLN A 32 2.00 -9.41 2.81
C GLN A 32 0.96 -9.89 3.83
N SER A 33 0.17 -8.98 4.39
CA SER A 33 -0.92 -9.33 5.31
C SER A 33 -1.95 -10.26 4.66
N ARG A 34 -2.20 -10.12 3.35
CA ARG A 34 -3.12 -11.00 2.61
C ARG A 34 -2.54 -12.40 2.41
N VAL A 35 -1.23 -12.51 2.20
CA VAL A 35 -0.55 -13.81 2.14
C VAL A 35 -0.72 -14.55 3.47
N ILE A 36 -0.49 -13.87 4.59
CA ILE A 36 -0.67 -14.44 5.94
C ILE A 36 -2.14 -14.79 6.21
N CYS A 37 -3.07 -13.94 5.79
CA CYS A 37 -4.50 -14.17 5.95
C CYS A 37 -5.02 -15.37 5.11
N GLY A 38 -4.32 -15.76 4.05
CA GLY A 38 -4.75 -16.84 3.15
C GLY A 38 -5.93 -16.50 2.24
N ALA A 39 -6.27 -15.21 2.09
CA ALA A 39 -7.39 -14.70 1.29
C ALA A 39 -7.14 -13.29 0.73
#